data_AF-A0A7C5N969-F1
#
_entry.id   AF-A0A7C5N969-F1
#
_cell.length_a   1.000
_cell.length_b   1.000
_cell.length_c   1.000
_cell.angle_alpha   90.00
_cell.angle_beta   90.00
_cell.angle_gamma   90.00
#
_symmetry.space_group_name_H-M   'P 1'
#
loop_
_entity.id
_entity.type
_entity.pdbx_description
1 polymer ?
#
loop_
_entity_poly.entity_id
_entity_poly.type
_entity_poly.pdbx_seq_one_letter_code
_entity_poly.pdbx_strand_id
1 'polypeptide(L)' 'DLGPLSEAGVPAAATTGSCARGPEENLEDYLARIEREALEEALVACRWNKTAAAKRLGISFRSLRYRLSKLGLDQQEE' A
#
# COMPACT_ATOMS: atom_id res chain seq x y z
N ASP A 1 20.85 -25.56 -34.58
CA ASP A 1 21.60 -24.89 -33.50
C ASP A 1 21.16 -23.44 -33.49
N LEU A 2 20.67 -22.96 -32.33
CA LEU A 2 20.34 -21.56 -31.95
C LEU A 2 19.21 -20.86 -32.75
N GLY A 3 18.09 -20.40 -32.16
CA GLY A 3 17.70 -20.30 -30.75
C GLY A 3 16.26 -19.76 -30.58
N PRO A 4 15.77 -19.63 -29.35
CA PRO A 4 14.50 -18.94 -29.03
C PRO A 4 14.78 -17.48 -28.63
N LEU A 5 14.08 -16.53 -29.25
CA LEU A 5 14.10 -15.12 -28.84
C LEU A 5 12.68 -14.66 -28.54
N SER A 6 12.46 -14.29 -27.28
CA SER A 6 11.53 -13.26 -26.78
C SER A 6 11.13 -13.65 -25.35
N GLU A 7 12.08 -13.61 -24.42
CA GLU A 7 12.31 -12.46 -23.53
C GLU A 7 11.09 -12.18 -22.64
N ALA A 8 11.10 -12.84 -21.50
CA ALA A 8 10.24 -12.56 -20.36
C ALA A 8 10.52 -11.15 -19.84
N GLY A 9 9.71 -10.18 -20.27
CA GLY A 9 9.76 -8.81 -19.78
C GLY A 9 8.69 -8.53 -18.74
N VAL A 10 8.84 -9.06 -17.52
CA VAL A 10 8.15 -8.50 -16.35
C VAL A 10 9.17 -7.73 -15.51
N PRO A 11 9.28 -6.39 -15.62
CA PRO A 11 9.90 -5.64 -14.55
C PRO A 11 8.84 -5.47 -13.47
N ALA A 12 8.64 -6.50 -12.64
CA ALA A 12 8.07 -6.30 -11.33
C ALA A 12 9.14 -5.57 -10.51
N ALA A 13 9.19 -4.25 -10.67
CA ALA A 13 10.01 -3.36 -9.88
C ALA A 13 9.62 -3.56 -8.41
N ALA A 14 10.37 -4.42 -7.73
CA ALA A 14 10.39 -4.51 -6.29
C ALA A 14 10.97 -3.17 -5.80
N THR A 15 10.09 -2.18 -5.63
CA THR A 15 10.39 -0.98 -4.86
C THR A 15 10.72 -1.47 -3.45
N THR A 16 12.00 -1.61 -3.18
CA THR A 16 12.50 -1.88 -1.84
C THR A 16 12.41 -0.54 -1.11
N GLY A 17 11.19 -0.17 -0.72
CA GLY A 17 10.94 0.95 0.15
C GLY A 17 11.66 0.69 1.47
N SER A 18 12.82 1.31 1.65
CA SER A 18 13.52 1.30 2.92
C SER A 18 12.72 2.17 3.89
N CYS A 19 11.73 1.57 4.55
CA CYS A 19 11.12 2.15 5.73
C CYS A 19 12.07 1.94 6.91
N ALA A 20 13.19 2.66 6.92
CA ALA A 20 13.99 2.78 8.12
C ALA A 20 13.26 3.72 9.09
N ARG A 21 13.21 3.35 10.38
CA ARG A 21 12.72 4.25 11.44
C ARG A 21 13.72 5.39 11.62
N GLY A 22 13.22 6.62 11.75
CA GLY A 22 14.07 7.76 12.08
C GLY A 22 14.70 7.64 13.48
N PRO A 23 15.88 8.23 13.72
CA PRO A 23 16.58 8.13 15.02
C PRO A 23 15.76 8.69 16.20
N GLU A 24 14.84 9.61 15.94
CA GLU A 24 13.97 10.26 16.96
C GLU A 24 12.48 9.89 16.80
N GLU A 25 12.13 9.02 15.83
CA GLU A 25 10.74 8.64 15.55
C GLU A 25 10.28 7.58 16.57
N ASN A 26 9.18 7.85 17.28
CA ASN A 26 8.63 6.84 18.19
C ASN A 26 7.98 5.68 17.39
N LEU A 27 7.79 4.54 18.04
CA LEU A 27 7.18 3.36 17.42
C LEU A 27 5.79 3.67 16.86
N GLU A 28 4.97 4.45 17.58
CA GLU A 28 3.61 4.77 17.14
C GLU A 28 3.60 5.57 15.84
N ASP A 29 4.45 6.60 15.73
CA ASP A 29 4.56 7.44 14.54
C ASP A 29 5.07 6.64 13.34
N TYR A 30 6.09 5.80 13.56
CA TYR A 30 6.63 4.91 12.55
C TYR A 30 5.56 3.96 12.01
N LEU A 31 4.77 3.33 12.89
CA LEU A 31 3.69 2.43 12.49
C LEU A 31 2.58 3.18 11.74
N ALA A 32 2.22 4.39 12.18
CA ALA A 32 1.21 5.20 11.50
C ALA A 32 1.66 5.62 10.10
N ARG A 33 2.94 5.94 9.91
CA ARG A 33 3.53 6.29 8.62
C ARG A 33 3.50 5.11 7.64
N ILE A 34 4.03 3.95 8.05
CA ILE A 34 4.02 2.77 7.17
C ILE A 34 2.59 2.30 6.87
N GLU A 35 1.65 2.44 7.82
CA GLU A 35 0.25 2.11 7.61
C GLU A 35 -0.39 3.06 6.59
N ARG A 36 -0.11 4.36 6.67
CA ARG A 36 -0.54 5.37 5.69
C ARG A 36 -0.03 5.01 4.29
N GLU A 37 1.27 4.78 4.15
CA GLU A 37 1.90 4.46 2.86
C GLU A 37 1.27 3.19 2.24
N ALA A 38 1.09 2.12 3.03
CA ALA A 38 0.49 0.88 2.55
C ALA A 38 -0.98 1.07 2.11
N LEU A 39 -1.75 1.87 2.85
CA LEU A 39 -3.15 2.17 2.50
C LEU A 39 -3.25 2.98 1.22
N GLU A 40 -2.42 4.02 1.08
CA GLU A 40 -2.38 4.88 -0.11
C GLU A 40 -1.95 4.08 -1.35
N GLU A 41 -0.90 3.26 -1.25
CA GLU A 41 -0.44 2.41 -2.35
C GLU A 41 -1.54 1.44 -2.80
N ALA A 42 -2.20 0.77 -1.85
CA ALA A 42 -3.28 -0.15 -2.16
C ALA A 42 -4.49 0.57 -2.80
N LEU A 43 -4.84 1.76 -2.32
CA LEU A 43 -5.91 2.57 -2.90
C LEU A 43 -5.57 2.99 -4.32
N VAL A 44 -4.40 3.55 -4.57
CA VAL A 44 -3.94 3.97 -5.90
C VAL A 44 -3.91 2.78 -6.86
N ALA A 45 -3.32 1.66 -6.44
CA ALA A 45 -3.25 0.44 -7.25
C ALA A 45 -4.64 -0.14 -7.58
N CYS A 46 -5.63 0.09 -6.72
CA CYS A 46 -7.01 -0.32 -6.93
C CYS A 46 -7.91 0.80 -7.50
N ARG A 47 -7.34 1.89 -8.04
CA ARG A 47 -8.10 3.04 -8.56
C ARG A 47 -9.13 3.58 -7.56
N TRP A 48 -8.72 3.69 -6.30
CA TRP A 48 -9.53 4.12 -5.16
C TRP A 48 -10.75 3.23 -4.85
N ASN A 49 -10.80 2.01 -5.39
CA ASN A 49 -11.82 1.03 -4.99
C ASN A 49 -11.48 0.46 -3.59
N LYS A 50 -12.11 1.02 -2.55
CA LYS A 50 -11.90 0.64 -1.15
C LYS A 50 -12.14 -0.87 -0.90
N THR A 51 -13.13 -1.48 -1.54
CA THR A 51 -13.40 -2.93 -1.39
C THR A 51 -12.26 -3.77 -1.97
N ALA A 52 -11.72 -3.39 -3.12
CA ALA A 52 -10.58 -4.07 -3.74
C ALA A 52 -9.28 -3.84 -2.95
N ALA A 53 -9.06 -2.63 -2.44
CA ALA A 53 -7.90 -2.29 -1.61
C ALA A 53 -7.89 -3.09 -0.30
N ALA A 54 -9.04 -3.21 0.39
CA ALA A 54 -9.15 -4.05 1.59
C ALA A 54 -8.79 -5.51 1.32
N LYS A 55 -9.30 -6.07 0.20
CA LYS A 55 -8.96 -7.43 -0.24
C LYS A 55 -7.47 -7.58 -0.55
N ARG A 56 -6.87 -6.60 -1.23
CA ARG A 56 -5.43 -6.57 -1.57
C ARG A 56 -4.55 -6.54 -0.32
N LEU A 57 -4.95 -5.76 0.68
CA LEU A 57 -4.26 -5.66 1.97
C LEU A 57 -4.53 -6.85 2.92
N GLY A 58 -5.48 -7.74 2.58
CA GLY A 58 -5.83 -8.88 3.42
C GLY A 58 -6.55 -8.51 4.72
N ILE A 59 -7.21 -7.34 4.76
CA ILE A 59 -7.95 -6.87 5.94
C ILE A 59 -9.45 -6.78 5.66
N SER A 60 -10.27 -6.75 6.72
CA SER A 60 -11.70 -6.52 6.54
C SER A 60 -11.98 -5.10 6.03
N PHE A 61 -13.03 -4.93 5.23
CA PHE A 61 -13.46 -3.63 4.72
C PHE A 61 -13.74 -2.61 5.84
N ARG A 62 -14.31 -3.09 6.95
CA ARG A 62 -14.54 -2.29 8.16
C ARG A 62 -13.23 -1.75 8.72
N SER A 63 -12.22 -2.62 8.82
CA SER A 63 -10.91 -2.25 9.35
C SER A 63 -10.16 -1.28 8.43
N LEU A 64 -10.30 -1.41 7.10
CA LEU A 64 -9.81 -0.42 6.15
C LEU A 64 -10.42 0.96 6.42
N ARG A 65 -11.76 1.04 6.48
CA ARG A 65 -12.46 2.31 6.68
C ARG A 65 -12.02 3.02 7.96
N TYR A 66 -11.94 2.30 9.08
CA TYR A 66 -11.47 2.88 10.33
C TYR A 66 -10.07 3.48 10.24
N ARG A 67 -9.15 2.81 9.55
CA ARG A 67 -7.80 3.33 9.34
C ARG A 67 -7.82 4.59 8.48
N LEU A 68 -8.62 4.60 7.42
CA LEU A 68 -8.77 5.78 6.55
C LEU A 68 -9.32 6.99 7.33
N SER A 69 -10.37 6.80 8.12
CA SER A 69 -10.93 7.88 8.94
C SER A 69 -9.92 8.37 9.99
N LYS A 70 -9.21 7.44 10.66
CA LYS A 70 -8.18 7.78 11.65
C LYS A 70 -7.01 8.58 11.06
N LEU A 71 -6.62 8.28 9.82
CA LEU A 71 -5.49 8.90 9.13
C LEU A 71 -5.89 10.14 8.31
N GLY A 72 -7.18 10.51 8.27
CA GLY A 72 -7.70 11.62 7.47
C GLY A 72 -7.69 11.34 5.96
N LEU A 73 -7.70 10.07 5.54
CA LEU A 73 -7.65 9.64 4.15
C LEU A 73 -9.04 9.28 3.57
N ASP A 74 -10.10 9.43 4.36
CA ASP A 74 -11.45 9.07 3.95
C ASP A 74 -12.09 10.23 3.17
N GLN A 75 -12.07 10.16 1.84
CA GLN A 75 -12.65 11.21 0.97
C GLN A 75 -14.19 11.17 0.88
N GLN A 76 -14.87 10.41 1.76
CA GLN A 76 -16.32 10.23 1.75
C GLN A 76 -16.86 10.31 3.18
N GLU A 77 -16.76 11.48 3.79
CA GLU A 77 -17.70 11.91 4.83
C GLU A 77 -18.82 12.71 4.17
N GLU A 78 -19.74 12.02 3.49
CA GLU A 78 -21.12 12.52 3.23
C GLU A 78 -22.10 11.35 3.29
#